data_AF-A0A3A6DE64-F1
#
_entry.id   AF-A0A3A6DE64-F1
#
_cell.length_a   1.000
_cell.length_b   1.000
_cell.length_c   1.000
_cell.angle_alpha   90.00
_cell.angle_beta   90.00
_cell.angle_gamma   90.00
#
_symmetry.space_group_name_H-M   'P 1'
#
loop_
_entity.id
_entity.type
_entity.pdbx_description
1 polymer ?
#
loop_
_entity_poly.entity_id
_entity_poly.type
_entity_poly.pdbx_seq_one_letter_code
_entity_poly.pdbx_strand_id
1 'polypeptide(L)'
;MKSETYTGLSEALQAVKTRYVQLPEEGIDQQTPEPFACLIRACEAVLQEEQIRRDRQLREVRKARRDGIIGRPVTPCREDFLKLTYLHDKKMVTAMEATRMDIGIAISCRTKRRYQEDEGWKI
;
A
#
# COMPACT_ATOMS: atom_id res chain seq x y z
N MET A 1 -8.33 -1.19 5.93
CA MET A 1 -9.44 -1.88 5.23
C MET A 1 -9.05 -2.05 3.78
N LYS A 2 -9.11 -3.28 3.25
CA LYS A 2 -8.80 -3.57 1.84
C LYS A 2 -9.89 -2.93 0.97
N SER A 3 -9.55 -2.48 -0.23
CA SER A 3 -10.50 -1.87 -1.18
C SER A 3 -11.73 -2.76 -1.39
N GLU A 4 -11.53 -4.08 -1.42
CA GLU A 4 -12.56 -5.13 -1.55
C GLU A 4 -13.66 -5.03 -0.48
N THR A 5 -13.32 -4.64 0.75
CA THR A 5 -14.30 -4.55 1.84
C THR A 5 -15.21 -3.33 1.69
N TYR A 6 -14.72 -2.27 1.06
CA TYR A 6 -15.52 -1.06 0.81
C TYR A 6 -16.48 -1.23 -0.36
N THR A 7 -16.02 -1.85 -1.46
CA THR A 7 -16.88 -2.16 -2.61
C THR A 7 -18.04 -3.07 -2.20
N GLY A 8 -17.76 -4.14 -1.44
CA GLY A 8 -18.80 -5.04 -0.97
C GLY A 8 -19.85 -4.38 -0.07
N LEU A 9 -19.45 -3.46 0.81
CA LEU A 9 -20.39 -2.70 1.66
C LEU A 9 -21.24 -1.72 0.85
N SER A 10 -20.66 -1.08 -0.16
CA SER A 10 -21.39 -0.18 -1.06
C SER A 10 -22.42 -0.96 -1.88
N GLU A 11 -22.06 -2.13 -2.40
CA GLU A 11 -22.97 -3.01 -3.16
C GLU A 11 -24.11 -3.53 -2.29
N ALA A 12 -23.79 -4.00 -1.07
CA ALA A 12 -24.79 -4.46 -0.11
C ALA A 12 -25.78 -3.35 0.26
N LEU A 13 -25.31 -2.12 0.45
CA LEU A 13 -26.18 -0.97 0.75
C LEU A 13 -27.09 -0.63 -0.43
N GLN A 14 -26.59 -0.69 -1.67
CA GLN A 14 -27.41 -0.48 -2.86
C GLN A 14 -28.49 -1.57 -3.00
N ALA A 15 -28.17 -2.83 -2.72
CA ALA A 15 -29.13 -3.93 -2.73
C ALA A 15 -30.24 -3.72 -1.69
N VAL A 16 -29.88 -3.34 -0.46
CA VAL A 16 -30.83 -3.02 0.61
C VAL A 16 -31.71 -1.82 0.24
N LYS A 17 -31.12 -0.76 -0.32
CA LYS A 17 -31.86 0.42 -0.77
C LYS A 17 -32.86 0.09 -1.88
N THR A 18 -32.44 -0.73 -2.85
CA THR A 18 -33.31 -1.17 -3.95
C THR A 18 -34.50 -1.95 -3.41
N ARG A 19 -34.24 -2.89 -2.49
CA ARG A 19 -35.29 -3.68 -1.86
C ARG A 19 -36.24 -2.82 -1.02
N TYR A 20 -35.70 -1.85 -0.28
CA TYR A 20 -36.49 -0.89 0.50
C TYR A 20 -37.50 -0.12 -0.37
N VAL A 21 -37.09 0.31 -1.57
CA VAL A 21 -37.96 1.04 -2.51
C VAL A 21 -39.08 0.16 -3.07
N GLN A 22 -38.89 -1.16 -3.13
CA GLN A 22 -39.87 -2.13 -3.64
C GLN A 22 -40.92 -2.55 -2.61
N LEU A 23 -40.67 -2.34 -1.30
CA LEU A 23 -41.58 -2.74 -0.22
C LEU A 23 -43.05 -2.28 -0.38
N PRO A 24 -43.33 -1.06 -0.87
CA PRO A 24 -44.72 -0.62 -1.09
C PRO A 24 -45.45 -1.44 -2.16
N GLU A 25 -44.74 -1.92 -3.19
CA GLU A 25 -45.32 -2.78 -4.24
C GLU A 25 -45.66 -4.18 -3.69
N GLU A 26 -44.97 -4.60 -2.63
CA GLU A 26 -45.21 -5.86 -1.91
C GLU A 26 -46.33 -5.75 -0.86
N GLY A 27 -47.02 -4.59 -0.78
CA GLY A 27 -48.14 -4.38 0.15
C GLY A 27 -47.71 -4.12 1.60
N ILE A 28 -46.44 -3.77 1.83
CA ILE A 28 -45.92 -3.43 3.16
C ILE A 28 -46.16 -1.94 3.43
N ASP A 29 -46.90 -1.65 4.50
CA ASP A 29 -47.26 -0.28 4.90
C ASP A 29 -46.04 0.55 5.32
N GLN A 30 -45.99 1.80 4.86
CA GLN A 30 -44.82 2.70 4.90
C GLN A 30 -44.44 3.20 6.30
N GLN A 31 -45.31 3.04 7.31
CA GLN A 31 -44.98 3.38 8.71
C GLN A 31 -44.03 2.36 9.38
N THR A 32 -44.11 1.09 9.01
CA THR A 32 -43.26 0.01 9.53
C THR A 32 -41.76 0.14 9.15
N PRO A 33 -41.40 0.59 7.93
CA PRO A 33 -40.00 0.65 7.49
C PRO A 33 -39.24 1.96 7.78
N GLU A 34 -39.84 3.00 8.38
CA GLU A 34 -39.18 4.31 8.59
C GLU A 34 -37.79 4.23 9.28
N PRO A 35 -37.58 3.41 10.33
CA PRO A 35 -36.25 3.26 10.96
C PRO A 35 -35.18 2.75 9.99
N PHE A 36 -35.57 1.92 9.02
CA PHE A 36 -34.65 1.40 8.00
C PHE A 36 -34.25 2.49 6.99
N ALA A 37 -35.13 3.43 6.64
CA ALA A 37 -34.74 4.60 5.82
C ALA A 37 -33.70 5.46 6.53
N CYS A 38 -33.84 5.67 7.85
CA CYS A 38 -32.84 6.37 8.65
C CYS A 38 -31.50 5.63 8.67
N LEU A 39 -31.53 4.30 8.84
CA LEU A 39 -30.33 3.48 8.82
C LEU A 39 -29.63 3.49 7.45
N ILE A 40 -30.38 3.35 6.35
CA ILE A 40 -29.85 3.41 4.98
C ILE A 40 -29.15 4.75 4.75
N ARG A 41 -29.80 5.87 5.09
CA ARG A 41 -29.21 7.21 4.94
C ARG A 41 -27.96 7.40 5.80
N ALA A 42 -27.96 6.90 7.03
CA ALA A 42 -26.78 6.94 7.90
C ALA A 42 -25.61 6.15 7.30
N CYS A 43 -25.86 4.96 6.77
CA CYS A 43 -24.85 4.16 6.08
C CYS A 43 -24.32 4.86 4.82
N GLU A 44 -25.19 5.50 4.02
CA GLU A 44 -24.77 6.27 2.85
C GLU A 44 -23.84 7.43 3.24
N ALA A 45 -24.19 8.17 4.30
CA ALA A 45 -23.38 9.28 4.80
C ALA A 45 -21.98 8.81 5.25
N VAL A 46 -21.91 7.72 6.00
CA VAL A 46 -20.63 7.15 6.45
C VAL A 46 -19.75 6.72 5.27
N LEU A 47 -20.32 6.07 4.26
CA LEU A 47 -19.57 5.66 3.07
C LEU A 47 -19.07 6.87 2.27
N GLN A 48 -19.90 7.91 2.11
CA GLN A 48 -19.51 9.15 1.45
C GLN A 48 -18.35 9.85 2.18
N GLU A 49 -18.42 9.96 3.50
CA GLU A 49 -17.36 10.59 4.29
C GLU A 49 -16.04 9.81 4.21
N GLU A 50 -16.10 8.48 4.27
CA GLU A 50 -14.93 7.63 4.08
C GLU A 50 -14.34 7.75 2.66
N GLN A 51 -15.18 7.92 1.64
CA GLN A 51 -14.71 8.19 0.28
C GLN A 51 -13.96 9.52 0.19
N ILE A 52 -14.54 10.60 0.72
CA ILE A 52 -13.93 11.93 0.76
C ILE A 52 -12.57 11.88 1.48
N ARG A 53 -12.51 11.17 2.61
CA ARG A 53 -11.29 10.98 3.39
C ARG A 53 -10.20 10.25 2.59
N ARG A 54 -10.54 9.17 1.89
CA ARG A 54 -9.58 8.43 1.05
C ARG A 54 -9.09 9.26 -0.13
N ASP A 55 -9.99 9.99 -0.78
CA ASP A 55 -9.62 10.86 -1.89
C ASP A 55 -8.68 11.97 -1.44
N ARG A 56 -8.91 12.53 -0.24
CA ARG A 56 -7.98 13.47 0.39
C ARG A 56 -6.63 12.82 0.65
N GLN A 57 -6.60 11.64 1.27
CA GLN A 57 -5.37 10.92 1.54
C GLN A 57 -4.58 10.63 0.25
N LEU A 58 -5.26 10.20 -0.81
CA LEU A 58 -4.64 9.92 -2.10
C LEU A 58 -4.04 11.18 -2.75
N ARG A 59 -4.74 12.33 -2.64
CA ARG A 59 -4.20 13.62 -3.11
C ARG A 59 -2.92 13.99 -2.37
N GLU A 60 -2.91 13.87 -1.05
CA GLU A 60 -1.72 14.19 -0.25
C GLU A 60 -0.55 13.23 -0.53
N VAL A 61 -0.81 11.94 -0.68
CA VAL A 61 0.21 10.96 -1.08
C VAL A 61 0.78 11.28 -2.46
N ARG A 62 -0.06 11.67 -3.43
CA ARG A 62 0.39 12.09 -4.76
C ARG A 62 1.21 13.38 -4.71
N LYS A 63 0.87 14.31 -3.83
CA LYS A 63 1.65 15.53 -3.58
C LYS A 63 3.02 15.19 -3.00
N ALA A 64 3.07 14.42 -1.91
CA ALA A 64 4.32 13.98 -1.28
C ALA A 64 5.24 13.24 -2.27
N ARG A 65 4.68 12.40 -3.16
CA ARG A 65 5.46 11.75 -4.22
C ARG A 65 6.07 12.73 -5.23
N ARG A 66 5.34 13.79 -5.62
CA ARG A 66 5.87 14.87 -6.48
C ARG A 66 6.99 15.65 -5.78
N ASP A 67 6.88 15.80 -4.47
CA ASP A 67 7.88 16.44 -3.62
C ASP A 67 9.08 15.51 -3.30
N GLY A 68 9.16 14.34 -3.95
CA GLY A 68 10.27 13.38 -3.80
C GLY A 68 10.20 12.48 -2.57
N ILE A 69 9.14 12.56 -1.77
CA ILE A 69 8.93 11.71 -0.60
C ILE A 69 8.40 10.35 -1.07
N ILE A 70 9.33 9.44 -1.38
CA ILE A 70 9.03 8.14 -1.97
C ILE A 70 9.66 7.02 -1.15
N GLY A 71 8.80 6.16 -0.59
CA GLY A 71 9.18 4.85 -0.09
C GLY A 71 10.14 4.88 1.11
N ARG A 72 10.81 3.74 1.33
CA ARG A 72 11.85 3.61 2.34
C ARG A 72 13.12 4.28 1.80
N PRO A 73 13.84 5.08 2.60
CA PRO A 73 15.16 5.55 2.20
C PRO A 73 16.03 4.36 1.81
N VAL A 74 16.84 4.54 0.76
CA VAL A 74 17.81 3.52 0.36
C VAL A 74 18.72 3.27 1.56
N THR A 75 18.80 2.03 2.03
CA THR A 75 19.78 1.68 3.07
C THR A 75 21.16 1.99 2.52
N PRO A 76 21.92 2.92 3.11
CA PRO A 76 23.26 3.22 2.64
C PRO A 76 24.09 1.95 2.68
N CYS A 77 24.85 1.69 1.62
CA CYS A 77 25.73 0.54 1.61
C CYS A 77 26.93 0.84 2.51
N ARG A 78 27.12 0.01 3.53
CA ARG A 78 28.23 0.17 4.47
C ARG A 78 29.53 0.01 3.70
N GLU A 79 30.54 0.85 3.96
CA GLU A 79 31.85 0.74 3.30
C GLU A 79 32.46 -0.66 3.41
N ASP A 80 32.25 -1.32 4.56
CA ASP A 80 32.70 -2.68 4.80
C ASP A 80 32.08 -3.68 3.80
N PHE A 81 30.85 -3.42 3.33
CA PHE A 81 30.19 -4.25 2.32
C PHE A 81 30.87 -4.10 0.97
N LEU A 82 31.20 -2.86 0.61
CA LEU A 82 31.89 -2.56 -0.65
C LEU A 82 33.28 -3.18 -0.67
N LYS A 83 34.05 -3.03 0.42
CA LYS A 83 35.37 -3.63 0.60
C LYS A 83 35.32 -5.15 0.51
N LEU A 84 34.40 -5.80 1.22
CA LEU A 84 34.23 -7.26 1.17
C LEU A 84 33.80 -7.75 -0.22
N THR A 85 32.87 -7.05 -0.87
CA THR A 85 32.40 -7.42 -2.20
C THR A 85 33.50 -7.29 -3.26
N TYR A 86 34.33 -6.25 -3.16
CA TYR A 86 35.51 -6.06 -4.00
C TYR A 86 36.56 -7.17 -3.81
N LEU A 87 36.88 -7.49 -2.55
CA LEU A 87 37.81 -8.57 -2.24
C LEU A 87 37.30 -9.93 -2.70
N HIS A 88 36.00 -10.19 -2.58
CA HIS A 88 35.36 -11.38 -3.14
C HIS A 88 35.47 -11.43 -4.66
N ASP A 89 35.25 -10.31 -5.37
CA ASP A 89 35.40 -10.24 -6.84
C ASP A 89 36.83 -10.53 -7.29
N LYS A 90 37.82 -10.07 -6.50
CA LYS A 90 39.24 -10.38 -6.69
C LYS A 90 39.65 -11.80 -6.23
N LYS A 91 38.70 -12.63 -5.81
CA LYS A 91 38.93 -13.98 -5.26
C LYS A 91 39.88 -14.00 -4.05
N MET A 92 39.97 -12.88 -3.34
CA MET A 92 40.82 -12.70 -2.15
C MET A 92 40.11 -13.12 -0.86
N VAL A 93 38.78 -13.16 -0.88
CA VAL A 93 37.93 -13.51 0.26
C VAL A 93 36.82 -14.44 -0.23
N THR A 94 36.50 -15.46 0.55
CA THR A 94 35.44 -16.43 0.21
C THR A 94 34.04 -15.81 0.37
N ALA A 95 33.05 -16.37 -0.33
CA ALA A 95 31.66 -15.93 -0.18
C ALA A 95 31.17 -15.97 1.28
N MET A 96 31.64 -16.96 2.05
CA MET A 96 31.30 -17.15 3.45
C MET A 96 31.85 -16.04 4.36
N GLU A 97 33.07 -15.56 4.08
CA GLU A 97 33.68 -14.44 4.78
C GLU A 97 33.03 -13.10 4.40
N ALA A 98 32.56 -12.95 3.15
CA ALA A 98 31.81 -11.79 2.68
C ALA A 98 30.37 -11.74 3.23
N THR A 99 29.77 -12.89 3.57
CA THR A 99 28.43 -12.98 4.17
C THR A 99 28.37 -12.71 5.68
N ARG A 100 29.48 -12.33 6.34
CA ARG A 100 29.45 -11.88 7.77
C ARG A 100 28.66 -10.58 8.00
N MET A 101 28.12 -10.01 6.93
CA MET A 101 27.17 -8.92 7.02
C MET A 101 25.78 -9.52 7.12
N ASP A 102 25.02 -9.16 8.16
CA ASP A 102 23.61 -9.53 8.35
C ASP A 102 22.70 -8.89 7.28
N ILE A 103 22.99 -9.15 6.01
CA ILE A 103 22.36 -8.61 4.82
C ILE A 103 21.89 -9.79 4.00
N GLY A 104 20.59 -9.85 3.72
CA GLY A 104 20.03 -10.90 2.87
C GLY A 104 20.69 -10.91 1.48
N ILE A 105 20.92 -12.10 0.93
CA ILE A 105 21.63 -12.31 -0.36
C ILE A 105 21.04 -11.45 -1.49
N ALA A 106 19.71 -11.34 -1.57
CA ALA A 106 19.03 -10.53 -2.59
C ALA A 106 19.27 -9.02 -2.45
N ILE A 107 19.60 -8.54 -1.25
CA ILE A 107 20.00 -7.14 -1.01
C ILE A 107 21.45 -6.97 -1.47
N SER A 108 22.33 -7.90 -1.07
CA SER A 108 23.74 -7.92 -1.48
C SER A 108 23.91 -7.86 -3.01
N CYS A 109 23.24 -8.76 -3.75
CA CYS A 109 23.34 -8.77 -5.21
C CYS A 109 22.80 -7.49 -5.87
N ARG A 110 21.69 -6.93 -5.37
CA ARG A 110 21.12 -5.67 -5.89
C ARG A 110 22.03 -4.49 -5.63
N THR A 111 22.62 -4.42 -4.44
CA THR A 111 23.61 -3.42 -4.10
C THR A 111 24.83 -3.50 -5.01
N LYS A 112 25.42 -4.69 -5.20
CA LYS A 112 26.60 -4.88 -6.06
C LYS A 112 26.34 -4.36 -7.48
N ARG A 113 25.18 -4.71 -8.07
CA ARG A 113 24.82 -4.27 -9.42
C ARG A 113 24.71 -2.75 -9.53
N ARG A 114 24.00 -2.09 -8.60
CA ARG A 114 23.86 -0.62 -8.61
C ARG A 114 25.22 0.09 -8.55
N TYR A 115 26.12 -0.36 -7.69
CA TYR A 115 27.46 0.27 -7.60
C TYR A 115 28.33 0.08 -8.85
N GLN A 116 28.22 -1.07 -9.51
CA GLN A 116 28.89 -1.28 -10.78
C GLN A 116 28.38 -0.33 -11.87
N GLU A 117 27.08 -0.01 -11.84
CA GLU A 117 26.42 0.91 -12.78
C GLU A 117 26.72 2.39 -12.47
N ASP A 118 26.72 2.78 -11.19
CA ASP A 118 26.79 4.20 -10.78
C ASP A 118 28.23 4.74 -10.62
N GLU A 119 29.18 3.95 -10.10
CA GLU A 119 30.51 4.47 -9.70
C GLU A 119 31.70 3.71 -10.30
N GLY A 120 31.48 2.57 -10.94
CA GLY A 120 32.56 1.78 -11.57
C GLY A 120 33.69 1.45 -10.60
N TRP A 121 33.39 0.79 -9.48
CA TRP A 121 34.37 0.38 -8.44
C TRP A 121 35.46 1.41 -8.13
N LYS A 122 35.10 2.68 -7.93
CA LYS A 122 36.02 3.65 -7.32
C LYS A 122 36.15 3.35 -5.83
N ILE A 123 36.93 2.32 -5.50
CA ILE A 123 37.40 2.00 -4.14
C ILE A 123 38.85 2.41 -4.02
#